data_AF-A0A7S1ZUA2-F1
#
_entry.id   AF-A0A7S1ZUA2-F1
#
_cell.length_a   1.000
_cell.length_b   1.000
_cell.length_c   1.000
_cell.angle_alpha   90.00
_cell.angle_beta   90.00
_cell.angle_gamma   90.00
#
_symmetry.space_group_name_H-M   'P 1'
#
loop_
_entity.id
_entity.type
_entity.pdbx_description
1 polymer ?
#
loop_
_entity_poly.entity_id
_entity_poly.type
_entity_poly.pdbx_seq_one_letter_code
_entity_poly.pdbx_strand_id
1 'polypeptide(L)'
;LSVGSKAAAQESWKVLSDDGNEMNLSDEFDGPFNFYVHRAAKTDPTAAPSGCDAIMVLVPSTTLRRDKRLANLSRSEAIGKYKEQFGEKILSEVRKAVLERMSVIDGLQDIEEHIVNEVIDTPGTYADFYNLAAGTPFALSHGFSQLSLTRPGSQSNDLDNVMFVGASSRPGNGVPLVLLGARSVAAQALKKLSDFSSRSSLA
;
A
#
# COMPACT_ATOMS: atom_id res chain seq x y z
N LEU A 1 0.57 -22.50 9.32
CA LEU A 1 1.17 -22.60 7.98
C LEU A 1 2.58 -23.13 8.18
N SER A 2 2.73 -24.45 8.18
CA SER A 2 4.03 -25.11 8.26
C SER A 2 4.33 -25.61 6.86
N VAL A 3 5.45 -25.21 6.27
CA VAL A 3 5.91 -25.79 5.01
C VAL A 3 6.44 -27.19 5.34
N GLY A 4 5.86 -28.24 4.73
CA GLY A 4 6.12 -29.64 5.10
C GLY A 4 7.61 -30.02 5.13
N SER A 5 8.45 -29.38 4.30
CA SER A 5 9.90 -29.49 4.42
C SER A 5 10.64 -28.26 3.85
N LYS A 6 11.88 -28.04 4.31
CA LYS A 6 12.80 -27.03 3.75
C LYS A 6 13.04 -27.24 2.25
N ALA A 7 13.04 -28.50 1.78
CA ALA A 7 13.23 -28.84 0.38
C ALA A 7 12.04 -28.44 -0.49
N ALA A 8 10.79 -28.68 -0.04
CA ALA A 8 9.59 -28.22 -0.74
C ALA A 8 9.51 -26.68 -0.77
N ALA A 9 9.87 -26.05 0.35
CA ALA A 9 9.99 -24.60 0.41
C ALA A 9 11.01 -24.11 -0.62
N GLN A 10 12.17 -24.76 -0.79
CA GLN A 10 13.24 -24.43 -1.75
C GLN A 10 12.88 -24.74 -3.21
N GLU A 11 12.18 -25.85 -3.49
CA GLU A 11 11.76 -26.24 -4.84
C GLU A 11 10.74 -25.25 -5.41
N SER A 12 9.85 -24.71 -4.56
CA SER A 12 8.94 -23.64 -4.95
C SER A 12 9.64 -22.34 -5.36
N TRP A 13 10.96 -22.20 -5.15
CA TRP A 13 11.76 -21.08 -5.67
C TRP A 13 12.25 -21.35 -7.10
N LYS A 14 12.40 -22.61 -7.51
CA LYS A 14 12.90 -22.97 -8.84
C LYS A 14 11.92 -22.67 -9.96
N VAL A 15 10.63 -22.57 -9.65
CA VAL A 15 9.60 -22.10 -10.60
C VAL A 15 9.92 -20.70 -11.14
N LEU A 16 10.78 -19.93 -10.44
CA LEU A 16 11.13 -18.54 -10.75
C LEU A 16 12.59 -18.35 -11.16
N SER A 17 13.35 -19.42 -11.39
CA SER A 17 14.72 -19.35 -11.91
C SER A 17 14.77 -20.08 -13.24
N ASP A 18 14.54 -19.37 -14.35
CA ASP A 18 14.83 -19.93 -15.68
C ASP A 18 16.29 -19.66 -16.04
N ASP A 19 16.98 -20.72 -16.45
CA ASP A 19 18.40 -20.74 -16.80
C ASP A 19 18.57 -20.22 -18.24
N GLY A 20 18.78 -18.91 -18.41
CA GLY A 20 19.66 -18.39 -19.47
C GLY A 20 19.02 -17.74 -20.71
N ASN A 21 18.26 -16.65 -20.55
CA ASN A 21 17.98 -15.76 -21.68
C ASN A 21 18.13 -14.27 -21.32
N GLU A 22 18.71 -13.50 -22.25
CA GLU A 22 19.16 -12.11 -22.05
C GLU A 22 18.01 -11.09 -21.87
N MET A 23 18.22 -10.19 -20.90
CA MET A 23 17.39 -9.05 -20.44
C MET A 23 16.59 -8.33 -21.55
N ASN A 24 15.27 -8.25 -21.37
CA ASN A 24 14.38 -7.47 -22.24
C ASN A 24 13.16 -6.90 -21.48
N LEU A 25 13.34 -5.95 -20.56
CA LEU A 25 12.31 -4.99 -20.09
C LEU A 25 10.94 -5.56 -19.60
N SER A 26 10.78 -6.88 -19.50
CA SER A 26 9.88 -7.62 -18.60
C SER A 26 10.56 -7.93 -17.25
N ASP A 27 11.80 -7.46 -17.10
CA ASP A 27 12.77 -7.81 -16.05
C ASP A 27 12.46 -7.22 -14.65
N GLU A 28 11.29 -6.59 -14.43
CA GLU A 28 10.93 -6.02 -13.10
C GLU A 28 10.33 -7.08 -12.14
N PHE A 29 9.94 -8.25 -12.66
CA PHE A 29 9.34 -9.36 -11.89
C PHE A 29 10.02 -10.72 -12.10
N ASP A 30 11.22 -10.75 -12.71
CA ASP A 30 11.93 -11.99 -13.08
C ASP A 30 12.80 -12.56 -11.93
N GLY A 31 12.38 -12.35 -10.69
CA GLY A 31 13.08 -12.84 -9.51
C GLY A 31 12.12 -13.19 -8.38
N PRO A 32 12.49 -14.10 -7.47
CA PRO A 32 11.62 -14.51 -6.38
C PRO A 32 11.20 -13.29 -5.54
N PHE A 33 9.92 -12.90 -5.62
CA PHE A 33 9.39 -11.83 -4.79
C PHE A 33 8.81 -12.41 -3.49
N ASN A 34 9.21 -11.83 -2.37
CA ASN A 34 8.59 -12.13 -1.09
C ASN A 34 7.25 -11.40 -1.02
N PHE A 35 6.20 -12.09 -0.59
CA PHE A 35 4.92 -11.47 -0.29
C PHE A 35 4.45 -11.85 1.11
N TYR A 36 3.57 -11.03 1.65
CA TYR A 36 2.98 -11.23 2.97
C TYR A 36 1.56 -11.77 2.82
N VAL A 37 1.18 -12.72 3.67
CA VAL A 37 -0.17 -13.30 3.70
C VAL A 37 -0.77 -13.08 5.09
N HIS A 38 -1.94 -12.47 5.14
CA HIS A 38 -2.74 -12.31 6.34
C HIS A 38 -4.03 -13.12 6.23
N ARG A 39 -4.24 -14.01 7.19
CA ARG A 39 -5.47 -14.80 7.34
C ARG A 39 -6.28 -14.24 8.52
N ALA A 40 -7.24 -13.37 8.23
CA ALA A 40 -8.00 -12.67 9.27
C ALA A 40 -8.89 -13.61 10.08
N ALA A 41 -9.59 -14.55 9.41
CA ALA A 41 -10.58 -15.40 10.07
C ALA A 41 -9.99 -16.44 11.03
N LYS A 42 -8.66 -16.60 11.04
CA LYS A 42 -7.97 -17.41 12.05
C LYS A 42 -8.10 -16.84 13.45
N THR A 43 -8.09 -15.51 13.58
CA THR A 43 -8.15 -14.82 14.87
C THR A 43 -9.53 -14.24 15.13
N ASP A 44 -10.21 -13.78 14.08
CA ASP A 44 -11.56 -13.21 14.16
C ASP A 44 -12.52 -14.00 13.27
N PRO A 45 -13.30 -14.96 13.81
CA PRO A 45 -14.24 -15.75 13.03
C PRO A 45 -15.32 -14.94 12.31
N THR A 46 -15.51 -13.66 12.65
CA THR A 46 -16.47 -12.77 11.97
C THR A 46 -15.91 -12.15 10.68
N ALA A 47 -14.59 -12.28 10.44
CA ALA A 47 -13.93 -11.74 9.26
C ALA A 47 -14.28 -12.48 7.95
N ALA A 48 -14.90 -13.66 8.02
CA ALA A 48 -15.36 -14.42 6.86
C ALA A 48 -16.66 -15.18 7.16
N PRO A 49 -17.45 -15.55 6.13
CA PRO A 49 -18.57 -16.46 6.29
C PRO A 49 -18.16 -17.82 6.89
N SER A 50 -19.12 -18.54 7.47
CA SER A 50 -18.87 -19.87 8.03
C SER A 50 -18.34 -20.84 6.96
N GLY A 51 -17.21 -21.49 7.26
CA GLY A 51 -16.53 -22.41 6.33
C GLY A 51 -15.60 -21.72 5.32
N CYS A 52 -15.48 -20.40 5.36
CA CYS A 52 -14.59 -19.62 4.50
C CYS A 52 -13.45 -18.97 5.30
N ASP A 53 -12.50 -18.40 4.58
CA ASP A 53 -11.44 -17.55 5.12
C ASP A 53 -11.38 -16.21 4.37
N ALA A 54 -10.89 -15.18 5.05
CA ALA A 54 -10.55 -13.90 4.44
C ALA A 54 -9.02 -13.78 4.40
N ILE A 55 -8.46 -13.94 3.20
CA ILE A 55 -7.02 -13.89 2.94
C ILE A 55 -6.68 -12.58 2.23
N MET A 56 -5.73 -11.84 2.78
CA MET A 56 -5.11 -10.69 2.13
C MET A 56 -3.66 -11.05 1.78
N VAL A 57 -3.28 -10.80 0.53
CA VAL A 57 -1.90 -10.93 0.06
C VAL A 57 -1.33 -9.55 -0.27
N LEU A 58 -0.16 -9.24 0.28
CA LEU A 58 0.57 -8.01 -0.01
C LEU A 58 1.83 -8.33 -0.80
N VAL A 59 1.85 -7.88 -2.05
CA VAL A 59 2.99 -8.02 -2.95
C VAL A 59 3.73 -6.68 -3.05
N PRO A 60 5.07 -6.65 -2.82
CA PRO A 60 5.86 -5.47 -3.08
C PRO A 60 5.78 -5.07 -4.55
N SER A 61 5.55 -3.78 -4.82
CA SER A 61 5.47 -3.25 -6.17
C SER A 61 6.17 -1.89 -6.27
N THR A 62 6.42 -1.46 -7.49
CA THR A 62 6.82 -0.07 -7.77
C THR A 62 5.66 0.89 -7.47
N THR A 63 5.99 2.17 -7.27
CA THR A 63 4.99 3.24 -7.13
C THR A 63 4.60 3.78 -8.51
N LEU A 64 3.47 4.48 -8.62
CA LEU A 64 3.11 5.15 -9.87
C LEU A 64 4.21 6.12 -10.31
N ARG A 65 4.69 5.95 -11.54
CA ARG A 65 5.68 6.84 -12.15
C ARG A 65 4.96 8.10 -12.61
N ARG A 66 5.27 9.24 -12.00
CA ARG A 66 4.68 10.54 -12.35
C ARG A 66 5.01 10.89 -13.80
N ASP A 67 3.98 11.28 -14.55
CA ASP A 67 4.13 11.76 -15.92
C ASP A 67 3.62 13.20 -16.04
N LYS A 68 4.55 14.12 -16.34
CA LYS A 68 4.24 15.56 -16.49
C LYS A 68 3.24 15.83 -17.62
N ARG A 69 3.18 14.96 -18.63
CA ARG A 69 2.24 15.10 -19.76
C ARG A 69 0.78 14.97 -19.31
N LEU A 70 0.54 14.28 -18.20
CA LEU A 70 -0.80 14.08 -17.63
C LEU A 70 -1.28 15.28 -16.81
N ALA A 71 -0.44 16.29 -16.55
CA ALA A 71 -0.77 17.40 -15.67
C ALA A 71 -1.93 18.28 -16.17
N ASN A 72 -2.17 18.29 -17.49
CA ASN A 72 -3.24 19.08 -18.11
C ASN A 72 -4.53 18.28 -18.35
N LEU A 73 -4.57 17.00 -17.99
CA LEU A 73 -5.75 16.16 -18.14
C LEU A 73 -6.69 16.30 -16.95
N SER A 74 -7.96 15.93 -17.15
CA SER A 74 -8.86 15.77 -16.00
C SER A 74 -8.36 14.66 -15.07
N ARG A 75 -8.74 14.71 -13.79
CA ARG A 75 -8.38 13.67 -12.82
C ARG A 75 -8.73 12.27 -13.32
N SER A 76 -9.93 12.09 -13.87
CA SER A 76 -10.40 10.79 -14.34
C SER A 76 -9.52 10.24 -15.47
N GLU A 77 -9.15 11.08 -16.44
CA GLU A 77 -8.27 10.69 -17.54
C GLU A 77 -6.86 10.37 -17.05
N ALA A 78 -6.30 11.22 -16.18
CA ALA A 78 -4.97 11.00 -15.61
C ALA A 78 -4.91 9.70 -14.79
N ILE A 79 -5.94 9.42 -13.96
CA ILE A 79 -6.04 8.17 -13.20
C ILE A 79 -6.15 6.97 -14.14
N GLY A 80 -6.94 7.06 -15.22
CA GLY A 80 -6.98 6.02 -16.24
C GLY A 80 -5.58 5.68 -16.77
N LYS A 81 -4.79 6.71 -17.12
CA LYS A 81 -3.39 6.55 -17.55
C LYS A 81 -2.46 6.01 -16.49
N TYR A 82 -2.69 6.32 -15.22
CA TYR A 82 -1.90 5.73 -14.13
C TYR A 82 -2.25 4.26 -13.89
N LYS A 83 -3.52 3.86 -14.03
CA LYS A 83 -3.92 2.44 -13.92
C LYS A 83 -3.33 1.57 -15.03
N GLU A 84 -3.14 2.11 -16.23
CA GLU A 84 -2.44 1.43 -17.34
C GLU A 84 -1.00 0.99 -16.98
N GLN A 85 -0.35 1.59 -15.97
CA GLN A 85 0.99 1.15 -15.49
C GLN A 85 0.97 -0.24 -14.83
N PHE A 86 -0.20 -0.71 -14.39
CA PHE A 86 -0.42 -2.03 -13.79
C PHE A 86 -1.48 -2.78 -14.60
N GLY A 87 -1.17 -3.02 -15.89
CA GLY A 87 -2.09 -3.67 -16.81
C GLY A 87 -2.34 -5.15 -16.50
N GLU A 88 -3.39 -5.69 -17.12
CA GLU A 88 -3.87 -7.08 -16.95
C GLU A 88 -2.78 -8.15 -17.04
N LYS A 89 -1.82 -7.99 -17.95
CA LYS A 89 -0.72 -8.94 -18.12
C LYS A 89 0.10 -9.11 -16.83
N ILE A 90 0.56 -7.99 -16.26
CA ILE A 90 1.38 -7.99 -15.04
C ILE A 90 0.54 -8.52 -13.86
N LEU A 91 -0.72 -8.11 -13.75
CA LEU A 91 -1.61 -8.58 -12.68
C LEU A 91 -1.84 -10.09 -12.76
N SER A 92 -2.07 -10.63 -13.95
CA SER A 92 -2.24 -12.07 -14.16
C SER A 92 -0.96 -12.85 -13.84
N GLU A 93 0.21 -12.35 -14.23
CA GLU A 93 1.50 -12.98 -13.93
C GLU A 93 1.78 -13.00 -12.43
N VAL A 94 1.58 -11.87 -11.73
CA VAL A 94 1.75 -11.77 -10.28
C VAL A 94 0.75 -12.66 -9.54
N ARG A 95 -0.53 -12.65 -9.94
CA ARG A 95 -1.58 -13.48 -9.35
C ARG A 95 -1.20 -14.96 -9.46
N LYS A 96 -0.84 -15.41 -10.66
CA LYS A 96 -0.40 -16.79 -10.91
C LYS A 96 0.77 -17.18 -10.01
N ALA A 97 1.81 -16.35 -9.94
CA ALA A 97 2.98 -16.61 -9.11
C ALA A 97 2.64 -16.70 -7.62
N VAL A 98 1.74 -15.85 -7.11
CA VAL A 98 1.26 -15.94 -5.72
C VAL A 98 0.53 -17.26 -5.47
N LEU A 99 -0.40 -17.65 -6.34
CA LEU A 99 -1.19 -18.87 -6.17
C LEU A 99 -0.33 -20.13 -6.26
N GLU A 100 0.58 -20.21 -7.23
CA GLU A 100 1.57 -21.29 -7.35
C GLU A 100 2.46 -21.38 -6.10
N ARG A 101 2.83 -20.23 -5.52
CA ARG A 101 3.63 -20.21 -4.30
C ARG A 101 2.83 -20.57 -3.05
N MET A 102 1.52 -20.34 -3.04
CA MET A 102 0.64 -20.77 -1.95
C MET A 102 0.31 -22.26 -2.07
N SER A 103 0.24 -22.82 -3.28
CA SER A 103 -0.18 -24.21 -3.51
C SER A 103 0.80 -25.26 -2.99
N VAL A 104 2.06 -24.89 -2.76
CA VAL A 104 3.04 -25.78 -2.12
C VAL A 104 2.84 -25.94 -0.61
N ILE A 105 1.91 -25.19 -0.01
CA ILE A 105 1.54 -25.33 1.40
C ILE A 105 0.48 -26.42 1.52
N ASP A 106 0.69 -27.36 2.45
CA ASP A 106 -0.25 -28.44 2.71
C ASP A 106 -1.66 -27.90 3.03
N GLY A 107 -2.64 -28.35 2.24
CA GLY A 107 -4.04 -27.94 2.33
C GLY A 107 -4.41 -26.74 1.44
N LEU A 108 -3.49 -26.22 0.62
CA LEU A 108 -3.72 -25.12 -0.32
C LEU A 108 -3.40 -25.50 -1.78
N GLN A 109 -3.17 -26.78 -2.08
CA GLN A 109 -2.78 -27.25 -3.42
C GLN A 109 -3.74 -26.81 -4.53
N ASP A 110 -5.03 -26.76 -4.22
CA ASP A 110 -6.15 -26.40 -5.08
C ASP A 110 -6.72 -25.00 -4.73
N ILE A 111 -5.94 -24.12 -4.08
CA ILE A 111 -6.42 -22.83 -3.57
C ILE A 111 -7.16 -21.98 -4.60
N GLU A 112 -6.74 -22.03 -5.88
CA GLU A 112 -7.39 -21.29 -6.95
C GLU A 112 -8.86 -21.71 -7.14
N GLU A 113 -9.18 -22.99 -6.96
CA GLU A 113 -10.54 -23.53 -7.07
C GLU A 113 -11.46 -23.08 -5.92
N HIS A 114 -10.87 -22.65 -4.80
CA HIS A 114 -11.59 -22.20 -3.60
C HIS A 114 -11.79 -20.68 -3.52
N ILE A 115 -11.35 -19.92 -4.54
CA ILE A 115 -11.54 -18.47 -4.58
C ILE A 115 -13.00 -18.15 -4.92
N VAL A 116 -13.77 -17.73 -3.90
CA VAL A 116 -15.18 -17.31 -4.08
C VAL A 116 -15.30 -15.87 -4.57
N ASN A 117 -14.41 -14.99 -4.13
CA ASN A 117 -14.35 -13.58 -4.52
C ASN A 117 -12.92 -13.06 -4.41
N GLU A 118 -12.50 -12.25 -5.37
CA GLU A 118 -11.16 -11.66 -5.42
C GLU A 118 -11.24 -10.17 -5.76
N VAL A 119 -10.43 -9.37 -5.06
CA VAL A 119 -10.25 -7.95 -5.35
C VAL A 119 -8.75 -7.68 -5.43
N ILE A 120 -8.32 -7.04 -6.51
CA ILE A 120 -6.92 -6.70 -6.76
C ILE A 120 -6.78 -5.17 -6.71
N ASP A 121 -6.14 -4.68 -5.66
CA ASP A 121 -5.82 -3.27 -5.50
C ASP A 121 -4.39 -2.98 -5.98
N THR A 122 -4.26 -2.04 -6.92
CA THR A 122 -2.97 -1.57 -7.44
C THR A 122 -2.64 -0.19 -6.88
N PRO A 123 -1.40 0.31 -7.05
CA PRO A 123 -1.10 1.72 -6.80
C PRO A 123 -2.04 2.68 -7.55
N GLY A 124 -2.50 2.31 -8.75
CA GLY A 124 -3.52 3.06 -9.48
C GLY A 124 -4.87 3.12 -8.76
N THR A 125 -5.31 2.00 -8.19
CA THR A 125 -6.52 1.93 -7.36
C THR A 125 -6.37 2.78 -6.11
N TYR A 126 -5.23 2.71 -5.42
CA TYR A 126 -4.94 3.53 -4.24
C TYR A 126 -4.92 5.04 -4.54
N ALA A 127 -4.35 5.44 -5.67
CA ALA A 127 -4.34 6.84 -6.10
C ALA A 127 -5.75 7.36 -6.39
N ASP A 128 -6.62 6.51 -6.94
CA ASP A 128 -8.00 6.86 -7.28
C ASP A 128 -8.85 7.03 -6.02
N PHE A 129 -9.03 5.94 -5.26
CA PHE A 129 -9.96 5.85 -4.14
C PHE A 129 -9.53 6.69 -2.93
N TYR A 130 -8.23 6.69 -2.60
CA TYR A 130 -7.72 7.32 -1.38
C TYR A 130 -6.95 8.61 -1.64
N ASN A 131 -6.91 9.07 -2.91
CA ASN A 131 -6.16 10.26 -3.31
C ASN A 131 -4.68 10.21 -2.90
N LEU A 132 -4.08 9.01 -2.93
CA LEU A 132 -2.71 8.80 -2.49
C LEU A 132 -1.72 9.20 -3.57
N ALA A 133 -0.82 10.12 -3.21
CA ALA A 133 0.27 10.51 -4.09
C ALA A 133 1.13 9.27 -4.44
N ALA A 134 1.40 9.12 -5.74
CA ALA A 134 2.12 7.98 -6.31
C ALA A 134 1.50 6.59 -5.99
N GLY A 135 0.25 6.54 -5.52
CA GLY A 135 -0.43 5.28 -5.19
C GLY A 135 0.17 4.56 -3.97
N THR A 136 0.81 5.30 -3.05
CA THR A 136 1.54 4.70 -1.93
C THR A 136 0.68 4.55 -0.67
N PRO A 137 0.35 3.32 -0.22
CA PRO A 137 -0.49 3.12 0.97
C PRO A 137 0.22 3.50 2.28
N PHE A 138 1.57 3.54 2.27
CA PHE A 138 2.38 3.86 3.45
C PHE A 138 2.99 5.27 3.43
N ALA A 139 2.48 6.16 2.58
CA ALA A 139 2.94 7.54 2.45
C ALA A 139 4.45 7.68 2.11
N LEU A 140 5.10 8.76 2.56
CA LEU A 140 6.50 9.06 2.30
C LEU A 140 7.42 7.92 2.77
N SER A 141 8.47 7.66 1.98
CA SER A 141 9.43 6.60 2.28
C SER A 141 10.23 6.90 3.56
N HIS A 142 10.97 5.89 4.02
CA HIS A 142 11.75 5.94 5.25
C HIS A 142 13.25 6.17 4.98
N GLY A 143 13.58 6.99 4.00
CA GLY A 143 14.95 7.46 3.82
C GLY A 143 15.39 8.30 5.03
N PHE A 144 16.69 8.35 5.34
CA PHE A 144 17.21 9.14 6.47
C PHE A 144 16.79 10.61 6.43
N SER A 145 16.63 11.18 5.23
CA SER A 145 16.12 12.54 5.01
C SER A 145 14.60 12.69 5.15
N GLN A 146 13.86 11.62 5.40
CA GLN A 146 12.41 11.58 5.60
C GLN A 146 12.01 11.02 6.97
N LEU A 147 12.95 11.05 7.94
CA LEU A 147 12.71 10.66 9.33
C LEU A 147 12.41 11.88 10.21
N SER A 148 11.47 11.72 11.15
CA SER A 148 11.27 12.66 12.28
C SER A 148 11.17 14.14 11.83
N LEU A 149 12.11 14.99 12.23
CA LEU A 149 12.12 16.43 12.02
C LEU A 149 12.26 16.86 10.55
N THR A 150 12.52 15.97 9.60
CA THR A 150 12.60 16.36 8.18
C THR A 150 11.30 16.09 7.40
N ARG A 151 10.32 15.40 8.02
CA ARG A 151 8.97 15.26 7.44
C ARG A 151 8.21 16.59 7.43
N PRO A 152 7.25 16.82 6.53
CA PRO A 152 6.39 18.00 6.59
C PRO A 152 5.72 18.16 7.97
N GLY A 153 5.79 19.38 8.51
CA GLY A 153 5.16 19.73 9.78
C GLY A 153 3.64 19.73 9.70
N SER A 154 2.99 19.88 10.85
CA SER A 154 1.53 19.92 10.96
C SER A 154 0.90 21.27 10.59
N GLN A 155 1.67 22.29 10.22
CA GLN A 155 1.17 23.63 9.90
C GLN A 155 1.68 24.04 8.52
N SER A 156 0.84 24.76 7.77
CA SER A 156 1.26 25.43 6.55
C SER A 156 2.26 26.55 6.86
N ASN A 157 3.25 26.72 5.99
CA ASN A 157 4.19 27.84 6.07
C ASN A 157 3.56 29.16 5.61
N ASP A 158 2.53 29.09 4.76
CA ASP A 158 1.94 30.26 4.09
C ASP A 158 0.58 30.68 4.69
N LEU A 159 -0.09 29.76 5.38
CA LEU A 159 -1.48 29.94 5.85
C LEU A 159 -1.60 29.57 7.33
N ASP A 160 -1.83 30.58 8.18
CA ASP A 160 -1.89 30.40 9.64
C ASP A 160 -3.05 29.55 10.15
N ASN A 161 -4.12 29.46 9.35
CA ASN A 161 -5.34 28.72 9.63
C ASN A 161 -5.39 27.34 8.95
N VAL A 162 -4.29 26.88 8.35
CA VAL A 162 -4.22 25.57 7.69
C VAL A 162 -3.24 24.65 8.42
N MET A 163 -3.74 23.46 8.76
CA MET A 163 -2.98 22.42 9.46
C MET A 163 -3.11 21.07 8.74
N PHE A 164 -2.09 20.24 8.84
CA PHE A 164 -1.99 18.93 8.18
C PHE A 164 -1.89 17.80 9.20
N VAL A 165 -2.56 16.69 8.91
CA VAL A 165 -2.54 15.46 9.71
C VAL A 165 -2.55 14.24 8.79
N GLY A 166 -2.01 13.12 9.26
CA GLY A 166 -2.05 11.84 8.55
C GLY A 166 -0.67 11.22 8.41
N ALA A 167 -0.58 10.11 7.67
CA ALA A 167 0.65 9.33 7.51
C ALA A 167 1.78 10.09 6.79
N SER A 168 1.42 11.12 6.02
CA SER A 168 2.35 11.99 5.28
C SER A 168 2.88 13.17 6.10
N SER A 169 2.34 13.40 7.29
CA SER A 169 2.74 14.47 8.21
C SER A 169 3.50 13.91 9.41
N ARG A 170 4.23 14.75 10.14
CA ARG A 170 4.80 14.36 11.44
C ARG A 170 3.67 13.90 12.38
N PRO A 171 3.82 12.78 13.13
CA PRO A 171 5.07 12.06 13.41
C PRO A 171 5.46 10.98 12.38
N GLY A 172 4.54 10.52 11.52
CA GLY A 172 4.84 9.51 10.50
C GLY A 172 3.66 8.58 10.19
N ASN A 173 3.96 7.47 9.51
CA ASN A 173 2.98 6.47 9.09
C ASN A 173 2.73 5.39 10.15
N GLY A 174 1.66 4.62 9.97
CA GLY A 174 1.19 3.61 10.91
C GLY A 174 0.10 4.13 11.84
N VAL A 175 -0.88 3.28 12.13
CA VAL A 175 -2.10 3.64 12.87
C VAL A 175 -1.79 4.38 14.18
N PRO A 176 -0.86 3.93 15.05
CA PRO A 176 -0.56 4.64 16.30
C PRO A 176 -0.01 6.04 16.05
N LEU A 177 0.92 6.20 15.11
CA LEU A 177 1.56 7.49 14.81
C LEU A 177 0.57 8.46 14.18
N VAL A 178 -0.30 7.99 13.29
CA VAL A 178 -1.37 8.80 12.70
C VAL A 178 -2.32 9.33 13.78
N LEU A 179 -2.74 8.47 14.72
CA LEU A 179 -3.62 8.86 15.82
C LEU A 179 -2.96 9.85 16.78
N LEU A 180 -1.68 9.64 17.11
CA LEU A 180 -0.91 10.59 17.92
C LEU A 180 -0.75 11.95 17.22
N GLY A 181 -0.48 11.93 15.91
CA GLY A 181 -0.47 13.14 15.08
C GLY A 181 -1.80 13.87 15.13
N ALA A 182 -2.92 13.16 14.96
CA ALA A 182 -4.25 13.74 15.01
C ALA A 182 -4.56 14.41 16.35
N ARG A 183 -4.24 13.75 17.46
CA ARG A 183 -4.39 14.34 18.80
C ARG A 183 -3.57 15.63 18.94
N SER A 184 -2.32 15.62 18.47
CA SER A 184 -1.44 16.78 18.55
C SER A 184 -1.95 17.96 17.72
N VAL A 185 -2.39 17.71 16.48
CA VAL A 185 -2.95 18.73 15.59
C VAL A 185 -4.23 19.32 16.17
N ALA A 186 -5.13 18.49 16.69
CA ALA A 186 -6.36 18.95 17.32
C ALA A 186 -6.08 19.88 18.51
N ALA A 187 -5.12 19.52 19.38
CA ALA A 187 -4.73 20.36 20.51
C ALA A 187 -4.16 21.72 20.07
N GLN A 188 -3.31 21.72 19.03
CA GLN A 188 -2.75 22.96 18.46
C GLN A 188 -3.83 23.84 17.82
N ALA A 189 -4.78 23.24 17.10
CA ALA A 189 -5.90 23.96 16.48
C ALA A 189 -6.78 24.63 17.54
N LEU A 190 -7.13 23.92 18.62
CA LEU A 190 -7.91 24.48 19.73
C LEU A 190 -7.20 25.69 20.37
N LYS A 191 -5.88 25.58 20.59
CA LYS A 191 -5.09 26.70 21.11
C LYS A 191 -5.08 27.91 20.16
N LYS A 192 -4.90 27.69 18.86
CA LYS A 192 -4.95 28.78 17.87
C LYS A 192 -6.32 29.47 17.84
N LEU A 193 -7.41 28.71 17.96
CA LEU A 193 -8.76 29.25 18.01
C LEU A 193 -9.02 30.08 19.27
N SER A 194 -8.54 29.64 20.44
CA SER A 194 -8.64 30.43 21.67
C SER A 194 -7.84 31.72 21.59
N ASP A 195 -6.61 31.65 21.06
CA ASP A 195 -5.74 32.82 20.89
C ASP A 195 -6.36 33.82 19.91
N PHE A 196 -6.96 33.36 18.82
CA PHE A 196 -7.68 34.21 17.87
C PHE A 196 -8.89 34.90 18.52
N SER A 197 -9.71 34.16 19.26
CA SER A 197 -10.90 34.70 19.93
C SER A 197 -10.54 35.80 20.93
N SER A 198 -9.46 35.60 21.71
CA SER A 198 -8.97 36.61 22.66
C SER A 198 -8.52 37.91 21.99
N ARG A 199 -7.89 37.83 20.82
CA ARG A 199 -7.46 39.00 20.04
C ARG A 199 -8.64 39.73 19.42
N SER A 200 -9.65 39.00 18.96
CA SER A 200 -10.87 39.58 18.39
C SER A 200 -11.73 40.30 19.42
N SER A 201 -11.71 39.90 20.69
CA SER A 201 -12.46 40.59 21.76
C SER A 201 -11.79 41.87 22.28
N LEU A 202 -10.54 42.11 21.90
CA LEU A 202 -9.73 43.27 22.30
C LEU A 202 -9.70 44.38 21.22
N ALA A 203 -10.29 44.12 20.04
CA ALA A 203 -10.42 45.05 18.92
C ALA A 203 -11.86 45.56 18.82
#